data_AF-A0A2A9FWJ6-F1
#
_entry.id   AF-A0A2A9FWJ6-F1
#
_cell.length_a   1.000
_cell.length_b   1.000
_cell.length_c   1.000
_cell.angle_alpha   90.00
_cell.angle_beta   90.00
_cell.angle_gamma   90.00
#
_symmetry.space_group_name_H-M   'P 1'
#
loop_
_entity.id
_entity.type
_entity.pdbx_description
1 polymer ?
#
loop_
_entity_poly.entity_id
_entity_poly.type
_entity_poly.pdbx_seq_one_letter_code
_entity_poly.pdbx_strand_id
1 'polypeptide(L)'
;MNNSVDPELADTDNPEWSDAMFTKAKRGTAARRVGRPKSESPKQSTTLRLDEDVIEYFKRDGSGWQTRLNEALRQYMSEHS
;
A
#
# COMPACT_ATOMS: atom_id res chain seq x y z
N MET A 1 12.47 25.97 13.97
CA MET A 1 12.65 24.55 13.63
C MET A 1 14.09 24.38 13.18
N ASN A 2 14.91 23.66 13.92
CA ASN A 2 16.33 23.47 13.59
C ASN A 2 16.44 22.16 12.81
N ASN A 3 16.46 22.24 11.48
CA ASN A 3 16.65 21.07 10.63
C ASN A 3 18.16 20.82 10.46
N SER A 4 18.82 20.39 11.54
CA SER A 4 20.18 19.89 11.46
C SER A 4 20.15 18.53 10.77
N VAL A 5 20.64 18.49 9.53
CA VAL A 5 20.90 17.24 8.81
C VAL A 5 21.95 16.48 9.62
N ASP A 6 21.63 15.26 10.03
CA ASP A 6 22.58 14.40 10.73
C ASP A 6 23.71 14.02 9.76
N PRO A 7 24.96 14.44 10.00
CA PRO A 7 26.05 14.28 9.05
C PRO A 7 26.53 12.83 8.91
N GLU A 8 26.14 11.91 9.82
CA GLU A 8 26.49 10.49 9.71
C GLU A 8 25.53 9.70 8.80
N LEU A 9 24.35 10.27 8.47
CA LEU A 9 23.40 9.71 7.50
C LEU A 9 23.70 10.10 6.05
N ALA A 10 24.75 10.89 5.82
CA ALA A 10 25.17 11.25 4.47
C ALA A 10 25.78 10.04 3.76
N ASP A 11 24.95 9.36 2.96
CA ASP A 11 25.42 8.30 2.07
C ASP A 11 26.41 8.89 1.05
N THR A 12 27.67 8.47 1.12
CA THR A 12 28.76 8.96 0.26
C THR A 12 28.51 8.63 -1.23
N ASP A 13 27.68 7.62 -1.52
CA ASP A 13 27.28 7.26 -2.89
C ASP A 13 26.10 8.12 -3.40
N ASN A 14 25.38 8.80 -2.50
CA ASN A 14 24.25 9.68 -2.85
C ASN A 14 24.52 11.13 -2.37
N PRO A 15 25.40 11.87 -3.06
CA PRO A 15 25.72 13.24 -2.72
C PRO A 15 24.51 14.17 -2.86
N GLU A 16 24.58 15.32 -2.20
CA GLU A 16 23.56 16.36 -2.34
C GLU A 16 23.42 16.81 -3.81
N TRP A 17 22.18 17.01 -4.21
CA TRP A 17 21.87 17.41 -5.58
C TRP A 17 22.29 18.86 -5.82
N SER A 18 23.04 19.09 -6.89
CA SER A 18 23.40 20.46 -7.31
C SER A 18 22.28 21.15 -8.09
N ASP A 19 22.30 22.49 -8.13
CA ASP A 19 21.33 23.29 -8.89
C ASP A 19 21.32 22.96 -10.40
N ALA A 20 22.49 22.62 -10.95
CA ALA A 20 22.63 22.16 -12.33
C ALA A 20 21.96 20.78 -12.55
N MET A 21 22.04 19.89 -11.56
CA MET A 21 21.34 18.61 -11.58
C MET A 21 19.83 18.80 -11.50
N PHE A 22 19.34 19.70 -10.65
CA PHE A 22 17.92 20.06 -10.60
C PHE A 22 17.41 20.66 -11.91
N THR A 23 18.19 21.53 -12.54
CA THR A 23 17.85 22.15 -13.83
C THR A 23 17.78 21.10 -14.95
N LYS A 24 18.65 20.09 -14.91
CA LYS A 24 18.69 18.99 -15.89
C LYS A 24 17.73 17.84 -15.55
N ALA A 25 17.23 17.78 -14.33
CA ALA A 25 16.33 16.74 -13.88
C ALA A 25 15.03 16.78 -14.70
N LYS A 26 14.78 15.70 -15.44
CA LYS A 26 13.48 15.51 -16.09
C LYS A 26 12.50 15.10 -14.99
N ARG A 27 11.44 15.87 -14.79
CA ARG A 27 10.24 15.34 -14.13
C ARG A 27 9.86 14.09 -14.90
N GLY A 28 9.83 12.93 -14.24
CA GLY A 28 9.48 11.67 -14.89
C GLY A 28 8.26 11.90 -15.77
N THR A 29 8.39 11.71 -17.08
CA THR A 29 7.33 12.01 -18.03
C THR A 29 6.18 11.07 -17.71
N ALA A 30 5.21 11.55 -16.94
CA ALA A 30 4.02 10.86 -16.48
C ALA A 30 3.03 10.54 -17.63
N ALA A 31 3.51 10.43 -18.88
CA ALA A 31 2.70 10.11 -20.05
C ALA A 31 2.25 8.64 -20.09
N ARG A 32 2.90 7.76 -19.31
CA ARG A 32 2.28 6.52 -18.85
C ARG A 32 2.61 6.40 -17.38
N ARG A 33 1.60 6.59 -16.52
CA ARG A 33 1.62 5.94 -15.21
C ARG A 33 1.72 4.45 -15.49
N VAL A 34 2.93 3.91 -15.60
CA VAL A 34 3.19 2.47 -15.51
C VAL A 34 2.99 2.12 -14.03
N GLY A 35 1.75 2.30 -13.57
CA GLY A 35 1.30 1.69 -12.34
C GLY A 35 1.23 0.18 -12.55
N ARG A 36 1.01 -0.56 -11.46
CA ARG A 36 0.64 -1.97 -11.55
C ARG A 36 -0.49 -2.12 -12.59
N PRO A 37 -0.40 -3.08 -13.53
CA PRO A 37 -1.47 -3.36 -14.47
C PRO A 37 -2.80 -3.47 -13.72
N LYS A 38 -3.87 -2.90 -14.30
CA LYS A 38 -5.20 -3.00 -13.71
C LYS A 38 -5.55 -4.48 -13.62
N SER A 39 -5.98 -4.93 -12.44
CA SER A 39 -6.47 -6.29 -12.30
C SER A 39 -7.76 -6.44 -13.10
N GLU A 40 -7.90 -7.54 -13.84
CA GLU A 40 -9.13 -7.92 -14.55
C GLU A 40 -10.31 -8.15 -13.59
N SER A 41 -10.02 -8.47 -12.32
CA SER A 41 -11.03 -8.74 -11.30
C SER A 41 -10.62 -8.11 -9.96
N PRO A 42 -10.72 -6.76 -9.84
CA PRO A 42 -10.37 -6.07 -8.62
C PRO A 42 -11.38 -6.41 -7.51
N LYS A 43 -10.92 -6.42 -6.26
CA LYS A 43 -11.81 -6.47 -5.09
C LYS A 43 -12.77 -5.28 -5.15
N GLN A 44 -14.06 -5.54 -4.97
CA GLN A 44 -15.05 -4.47 -4.88
C GLN A 44 -15.08 -3.91 -3.45
N SER A 45 -14.90 -2.60 -3.32
CA SER A 45 -15.07 -1.92 -2.04
C SER A 45 -16.56 -1.67 -1.81
N THR A 46 -17.13 -2.35 -0.81
CA THR A 46 -18.52 -2.18 -0.41
C THR A 46 -18.63 -1.81 1.06
N THR A 47 -19.75 -1.21 1.45
CA THR A 47 -20.09 -0.98 2.85
C THR A 47 -20.98 -2.11 3.32
N LEU A 48 -20.45 -2.98 4.19
CA LEU A 48 -21.17 -4.07 4.84
C LEU A 48 -21.11 -3.86 6.35
N ARG A 49 -22.26 -4.03 7.02
CA ARG A 49 -22.30 -4.12 8.49
C ARG A 49 -22.15 -5.58 8.88
N LEU A 50 -21.27 -5.85 9.83
CA LEU A 50 -21.04 -7.15 10.43
C LEU A 50 -21.24 -7.01 11.93
N ASP A 51 -21.63 -8.10 12.58
CA ASP A 51 -21.71 -8.14 14.04
C ASP A 51 -20.33 -7.92 14.67
N GLU A 52 -20.34 -7.38 15.89
CA GLU A 52 -19.13 -6.99 16.61
C GLU A 52 -18.24 -8.20 16.92
N ASP A 53 -18.83 -9.31 17.35
CA ASP A 53 -18.15 -10.56 17.68
C ASP A 53 -17.40 -11.14 16.47
N VAL A 54 -17.98 -11.07 15.28
CA VAL A 54 -17.34 -11.48 14.03
C VAL A 54 -16.11 -10.60 13.76
N ILE A 55 -16.23 -9.28 13.89
CA ILE A 55 -15.11 -8.36 13.68
C ILE A 55 -14.00 -8.63 14.69
N GLU A 56 -14.32 -8.78 15.97
CA GLU A 56 -13.35 -9.07 17.03
C GLU A 56 -12.64 -10.40 16.79
N TYR A 57 -13.38 -11.45 16.42
CA TYR A 57 -12.82 -12.77 16.12
C TYR A 57 -11.72 -12.69 15.06
N PHE A 58 -11.94 -11.99 13.95
CA PHE A 58 -10.92 -11.90 12.90
C PHE A 58 -9.79 -10.92 13.26
N LYS A 59 -10.10 -9.83 13.96
CA LYS A 59 -9.10 -8.82 14.37
C LYS A 59 -8.10 -9.35 15.40
N ARG A 60 -8.46 -10.35 16.20
CA ARG A 60 -7.58 -10.91 17.24
C ARG A 60 -6.21 -11.38 16.69
N ASP A 61 -6.18 -11.90 15.46
CA ASP A 61 -4.93 -12.37 14.84
C ASP A 61 -4.17 -11.24 14.10
N GLY A 62 -4.56 -9.97 14.33
CA GLY A 62 -3.84 -8.78 13.87
C GLY A 62 -3.97 -8.51 12.37
N SER A 63 -2.87 -8.07 11.75
CA SER A 63 -2.84 -7.67 10.35
C SER A 63 -3.38 -8.76 9.41
N GLY A 64 -4.04 -8.35 8.33
CA GLY A 64 -4.61 -9.28 7.36
C GLY A 64 -5.97 -9.89 7.75
N TRP A 65 -6.59 -9.45 8.85
CA TRP A 65 -7.91 -9.96 9.28
C TRP A 65 -9.00 -9.85 8.21
N GLN A 66 -9.01 -8.77 7.42
CA GLN A 66 -9.95 -8.61 6.30
C GLN A 66 -9.73 -9.63 5.19
N THR A 67 -8.47 -10.04 4.95
CA THR A 67 -8.15 -11.08 3.98
C THR A 67 -8.68 -12.43 4.46
N ARG A 68 -8.47 -12.77 5.74
CA ARG A 68 -8.99 -14.00 6.36
C ARG A 68 -10.52 -14.05 6.33
N LEU A 69 -11.18 -12.93 6.66
CA LEU A 69 -12.64 -12.83 6.55
C LEU A 69 -13.12 -13.10 5.12
N ASN A 70 -12.47 -12.51 4.11
CA ASN A 70 -12.80 -12.75 2.72
C ASN A 70 -12.55 -14.22 2.29
N GLU A 71 -11.50 -14.86 2.80
CA GLU A 71 -11.24 -16.29 2.55
C GLU A 71 -12.32 -17.18 3.17
N ALA A 72 -12.75 -16.90 4.40
CA ALA A 72 -13.85 -17.62 5.05
C ALA A 72 -15.16 -17.51 4.25
N LEU A 73 -15.48 -16.31 3.72
CA LEU A 73 -16.64 -16.12 2.86
C LEU A 73 -16.53 -16.93 1.56
N ARG A 74 -15.33 -17.03 0.96
CA ARG A 74 -15.10 -17.85 -0.24
C ARG A 74 -15.26 -19.33 0.05
N GLN A 75 -14.75 -19.80 1.18
CA GLN A 75 -14.93 -21.18 1.62
C GLN A 75 -16.42 -21.50 1.80
N TYR A 76 -17.17 -20.64 2.48
CA TYR A 76 -18.61 -20.81 2.66
C TYR A 76 -19.34 -20.91 1.30
N MET A 77 -18.97 -20.06 0.33
CA MET A 77 -19.52 -20.13 -1.04
C MET A 77 -19.25 -21.47 -1.72
N SER A 78 -18.04 -22.03 -1.57
CA SER A 78 -17.69 -23.33 -2.18
C SER A 78 -18.36 -24.53 -1.51
N GLU A 79 -18.64 -24.45 -0.22
CA GLU A 79 -19.31 -25.51 0.53
C GLU A 79 -20.83 -25.54 0.29
N HIS A 80 -21.42 -24.41 -0.11
CA HIS A 80 -22.87 -24.22 -0.27
C HIS A 80 -23.27 -23.90 -1.71
N SER A 81 -22.40 -24.17 -2.68
CA SER A 81 -22.65 -24.06 -4.13
C SER A 81 -23.10 -25.36 -4.75
#